data_AF-A0A2Z6LNM5-F1
#
_entry.id   AF-A0A2Z6LNM5-F1
#
_cell.length_a   1.000
_cell.length_b   1.000
_cell.length_c   1.000
_cell.angle_alpha   90.00
_cell.angle_beta   90.00
_cell.angle_gamma   90.00
#
_symmetry.space_group_name_H-M   'P 1'
#
loop_
_entity.id
_entity.type
_entity.pdbx_description
1 polymer ?
#
loop_
_entity_poly.entity_id
_entity_poly.type
_entity_poly.pdbx_seq_one_letter_code
_entity_poly.pdbx_strand_id
1 'polypeptide(L)'
;MGGPTIQAQEGDTVIVEVNNSLLTENLAIHWHGIRQIGTPWFDGTEGSSYEQSALLSSIPFQWIGEPQSLLIHGKGRFNCSLSPSSAAGVCNSTNPECSPFVQTIVSGKTYRIRVASLTALSALSFEIEGHNMTVVEADGHYVEPFVVKNLYIYSGETYSVLVKANQDPSRNYWITSNVVSRNRTTPPGLAIFNYYPNHPMRRPPTSPPTPPAWDNVDSRQAQSFAIKAHQNYTVKPPTTSDRVIVMLNTQNSIDLARHWSVNNVSFSLPHTPYLVALKENITGVFDQTPPPDGYDFNNYDIFSVANNTNATSSNGIYRLQFNITVDVILQNANTMNKNNSETHPWHLHGHDFWVLGYGKGKFDVNNDPKNYNLANPIRKNTVPVHPFGWTALRFRSDNPGVWAFHCHIESHFYMGMGVVFEEGIDRVGKLPSSIMGCGKTKGLLRP
;
A
#
# COMPACT_ATOMS: atom_id res chain seq x y z
N MET A 1 -7.31 -3.06 18.36
CA MET A 1 -7.83 -4.35 17.87
C MET A 1 -8.01 -4.33 16.36
N GLY A 2 -7.72 -5.44 15.67
CA GLY A 2 -8.10 -5.62 14.27
C GLY A 2 -9.54 -6.12 14.13
N GLY A 3 -10.13 -5.99 12.94
CA GLY A 3 -11.43 -6.57 12.62
C GLY A 3 -11.42 -8.11 12.55
N PRO A 4 -12.60 -8.76 12.47
CA PRO A 4 -12.69 -10.20 12.31
C PRO A 4 -12.09 -10.68 10.98
N THR A 5 -11.48 -11.86 10.97
CA THR A 5 -10.93 -12.48 9.75
C THR A 5 -12.05 -13.08 8.91
N ILE A 6 -12.11 -12.72 7.62
CA ILE A 6 -12.90 -13.42 6.62
C ILE A 6 -12.08 -14.56 6.04
N GLN A 7 -12.65 -15.77 5.98
CA GLN A 7 -12.06 -16.93 5.33
C GLN A 7 -13.04 -17.45 4.28
N ALA A 8 -12.56 -17.61 3.05
CA ALA A 8 -13.31 -18.09 1.91
C ALA A 8 -12.40 -18.91 0.98
N GLN A 9 -12.98 -19.60 0.01
CA GLN A 9 -12.29 -20.31 -1.06
C GLN A 9 -12.38 -19.50 -2.37
N GLU A 10 -11.45 -19.78 -3.29
CA GLU A 10 -11.51 -19.18 -4.63
C GLU A 10 -12.83 -19.58 -5.31
N GLY A 11 -13.55 -18.59 -5.83
CA GLY A 11 -14.86 -18.76 -6.45
C GLY A 11 -16.05 -18.58 -5.51
N ASP A 12 -15.83 -18.44 -4.20
CA ASP A 12 -16.91 -18.11 -3.26
C ASP A 12 -17.42 -16.67 -3.48
N THR A 13 -18.71 -16.46 -3.24
CA THR A 13 -19.31 -15.13 -3.11
C THR A 13 -19.43 -14.78 -1.64
N VAL A 14 -18.77 -13.71 -1.21
CA VAL A 14 -18.84 -13.21 0.17
C VAL A 14 -19.82 -12.05 0.23
N ILE A 15 -20.78 -12.12 1.16
CA ILE A 15 -21.73 -11.05 1.45
C ILE A 15 -21.43 -10.51 2.84
N VAL A 16 -21.15 -9.21 2.93
CA VAL A 16 -20.94 -8.51 4.20
C VAL A 16 -21.93 -7.36 4.28
N GLU A 17 -22.84 -7.44 5.25
CA GLU A 17 -23.73 -6.33 5.59
C GLU A 17 -23.02 -5.42 6.59
N VAL A 18 -22.80 -4.16 6.20
CA VAL A 18 -22.09 -3.17 7.02
C VAL A 18 -23.11 -2.24 7.64
N ASN A 19 -23.18 -2.22 8.98
CA ASN A 19 -23.99 -1.26 9.72
C ASN A 19 -23.09 -0.16 10.30
N ASN A 20 -23.26 1.08 9.83
CA ASN A 20 -22.51 2.22 10.34
C ASN A 20 -23.15 2.77 11.61
N SER A 21 -22.55 2.48 12.77
CA SER A 21 -22.99 2.98 14.07
C SER A 21 -22.22 4.23 14.54
N LEU A 22 -21.44 4.87 13.67
CA LEU A 22 -20.78 6.15 13.97
C LEU A 22 -21.83 7.28 14.04
N LEU A 23 -21.63 8.22 14.97
CA LEU A 23 -22.62 9.26 15.23
C LEU A 23 -22.68 10.34 14.14
N THR A 24 -21.52 10.72 13.60
CA THR A 24 -21.37 11.90 12.73
C THR A 24 -20.49 11.65 11.52
N GLU A 25 -20.01 10.43 11.33
CA GLU A 25 -18.99 10.11 10.32
C GLU A 25 -19.52 9.11 9.29
N ASN A 26 -19.12 9.33 8.04
CA ASN A 26 -19.34 8.38 6.96
C ASN A 26 -18.33 7.23 7.07
N LEU A 27 -18.71 6.06 6.56
CA LEU A 27 -17.87 4.86 6.56
C LEU A 27 -17.94 4.20 5.18
N ALA A 28 -16.79 3.74 4.69
CA ALA A 28 -16.74 2.65 3.72
C ALA A 28 -15.68 1.64 4.14
N ILE A 29 -15.77 0.45 3.53
CA ILE A 29 -14.80 -0.64 3.71
C ILE A 29 -14.31 -1.02 2.31
N HIS A 30 -13.01 -0.88 2.10
CA HIS A 30 -12.34 -1.36 0.90
C HIS A 30 -11.82 -2.79 1.10
N TRP A 31 -12.01 -3.64 0.09
CA TRP A 31 -11.54 -5.03 0.07
C TRP A 31 -10.19 -5.11 -0.65
N HIS A 32 -9.13 -4.68 0.04
CA HIS A 32 -7.78 -4.57 -0.53
C HIS A 32 -7.33 -5.82 -1.29
N GLY A 33 -6.98 -5.65 -2.57
CA GLY A 33 -6.51 -6.71 -3.47
C GLY A 33 -7.62 -7.57 -4.09
N ILE A 34 -8.89 -7.37 -3.73
CA ILE A 34 -10.03 -8.00 -4.42
C ILE A 34 -10.34 -7.21 -5.68
N ARG A 35 -10.35 -7.91 -6.83
CA ARG A 35 -10.50 -7.28 -8.15
C ARG A 35 -11.89 -6.72 -8.45
N GLN A 36 -12.92 -7.05 -7.67
CA GLN A 36 -14.30 -6.54 -7.89
C GLN A 36 -14.82 -6.77 -9.33
N ILE A 37 -14.47 -7.90 -9.94
CA ILE A 37 -14.85 -8.22 -11.32
C ILE A 37 -16.38 -8.31 -11.41
N GLY A 38 -16.97 -7.38 -12.18
CA GLY A 38 -18.43 -7.28 -12.34
C GLY A 38 -19.16 -6.60 -11.17
N THR A 39 -18.47 -6.18 -10.12
CA THR A 39 -19.04 -5.54 -8.93
C THR A 39 -18.29 -4.25 -8.51
N PRO A 40 -17.94 -3.34 -9.43
CA PRO A 40 -17.13 -2.15 -9.11
C PRO A 40 -17.78 -1.23 -8.03
N TRP A 41 -19.10 -1.27 -7.87
CA TRP A 41 -19.81 -0.53 -6.83
C TRP A 41 -19.57 -1.03 -5.39
N PHE A 42 -18.94 -2.19 -5.21
CA PHE A 42 -18.57 -2.72 -3.89
C PHE A 42 -17.09 -2.53 -3.56
N ASP A 43 -16.35 -1.72 -4.33
CA ASP A 43 -14.94 -1.45 -4.07
C ASP A 43 -14.70 -0.62 -2.80
N GLY A 44 -15.65 0.24 -2.41
CA GLY A 44 -15.63 0.90 -1.09
C GLY A 44 -14.61 2.04 -0.95
N THR A 45 -14.43 2.85 -1.99
CA THR A 45 -13.40 3.92 -2.06
C THR A 45 -13.87 5.29 -1.60
N GLU A 46 -14.99 5.37 -0.86
CA GLU A 46 -15.46 6.63 -0.26
C GLU A 46 -15.03 6.71 1.21
N GLY A 47 -14.65 7.87 1.72
CA GLY A 47 -14.67 8.06 3.18
C GLY A 47 -13.62 9.01 3.74
N SER A 48 -14.12 9.99 4.47
CA SER A 48 -13.44 11.09 5.17
C SER A 48 -12.50 10.64 6.29
N SER A 49 -11.30 11.21 6.34
CA SER A 49 -10.38 11.18 7.50
C SER A 49 -10.24 12.57 8.15
N TYR A 50 -11.34 13.13 8.69
CA TYR A 50 -11.45 14.57 9.00
C TYR A 50 -10.45 15.08 10.06
N GLU A 51 -10.11 14.32 11.09
CA GLU A 51 -9.23 14.84 12.15
C GLU A 51 -7.75 14.94 11.73
N GLN A 52 -7.20 13.93 11.03
CA GLN A 52 -5.83 13.98 10.52
C GLN A 52 -5.69 14.96 9.35
N SER A 53 -6.79 15.20 8.64
CA SER A 53 -6.86 16.12 7.50
C SER A 53 -6.54 17.57 7.86
N ALA A 54 -6.93 18.01 9.06
CA ALA A 54 -6.84 19.41 9.47
C ALA A 54 -5.38 19.92 9.55
N LEU A 55 -4.45 19.09 10.05
CA LEU A 55 -3.04 19.44 10.17
C LEU A 55 -2.31 19.37 8.83
N LEU A 56 -2.62 18.35 8.01
CA LEU A 56 -2.00 18.18 6.70
C LEU A 56 -2.40 19.30 5.72
N SER A 57 -3.59 19.86 5.89
CA SER A 57 -4.12 21.00 5.11
C SER A 57 -3.90 22.37 5.78
N SER A 58 -3.22 22.45 6.92
CA SER A 58 -3.04 23.71 7.65
C SER A 58 -2.04 24.66 6.96
N ILE A 59 -2.21 25.96 7.20
CA ILE A 59 -1.26 27.01 6.80
C ILE A 59 -0.82 27.74 8.08
N PRO A 60 0.44 27.61 8.55
CA PRO A 60 1.52 26.81 7.95
C PRO A 60 1.27 25.30 8.06
N PHE A 61 1.84 24.53 7.13
CA PHE A 61 1.76 23.06 7.10
C PHE A 61 2.31 22.45 8.39
N GLN A 62 1.59 21.48 8.97
CA GLN A 62 2.03 20.72 10.13
C GLN A 62 2.05 19.23 9.83
N TRP A 63 3.24 18.61 9.94
CA TRP A 63 3.38 17.17 9.81
C TRP A 63 2.85 16.45 11.05
N ILE A 64 2.09 15.37 10.86
CA ILE A 64 1.46 14.57 11.93
C ILE A 64 2.45 13.75 12.77
N GLY A 65 3.72 13.66 12.34
CA GLY A 65 4.79 12.97 13.08
C GLY A 65 4.97 11.50 12.71
N GLU A 66 5.85 10.82 13.44
CA GLU A 66 6.08 9.38 13.33
C GLU A 66 5.14 8.62 14.28
N PRO A 67 4.76 7.36 13.96
CA PRO A 67 3.87 6.60 14.83
C PRO A 67 4.52 6.38 16.19
N GLN A 68 3.69 6.43 17.24
CA GLN A 68 4.14 6.24 18.61
C GLN A 68 4.40 4.77 18.96
N SER A 69 3.75 3.84 18.26
CA SER A 69 3.83 2.39 18.51
C SER A 69 3.56 1.61 17.22
N LEU A 70 4.31 0.53 17.02
CA LEU A 70 4.02 -0.46 15.98
C LEU A 70 3.12 -1.56 16.54
N LEU A 71 2.09 -1.93 15.79
CA LEU A 71 1.12 -2.96 16.20
C LEU A 71 1.36 -4.27 15.44
N ILE A 72 1.35 -5.40 16.17
CA ILE A 72 1.28 -6.75 15.61
C ILE A 72 -0.05 -7.36 16.07
N HIS A 73 -0.94 -7.68 15.12
CA HIS A 73 -2.31 -8.11 15.40
C HIS A 73 -3.06 -7.16 16.37
N GLY A 74 -2.89 -5.85 16.18
CA GLY A 74 -3.54 -4.81 16.98
C GLY A 74 -2.95 -4.59 18.38
N LYS A 75 -1.88 -5.31 18.75
CA LYS A 75 -1.19 -5.17 20.03
C LYS A 75 0.16 -4.47 19.86
N GLY A 76 0.50 -3.57 20.76
CA GLY A 76 1.75 -2.80 20.72
C GLY A 76 2.11 -2.21 22.06
N ARG A 77 3.15 -1.38 22.10
CA ARG A 77 3.61 -0.76 23.35
C ARG A 77 3.84 0.72 23.16
N PHE A 78 3.31 1.50 24.08
CA PHE A 78 3.60 2.91 24.19
C PHE A 78 3.86 3.26 25.64
N ASN A 79 5.02 3.87 25.91
CA ASN A 79 5.39 4.37 27.24
C ASN A 79 5.14 3.39 28.40
N CYS A 80 5.37 2.09 28.16
CA CYS A 80 5.25 1.04 29.17
C CYS A 80 6.50 0.16 29.14
N SER A 81 6.97 -0.22 30.32
CA SER A 81 8.13 -1.08 30.49
C SER A 81 7.70 -2.48 30.86
N LEU A 82 8.53 -3.41 30.47
CA LEU A 82 8.49 -4.80 30.88
C LEU A 82 9.19 -5.02 32.24
N SER A 83 9.74 -3.97 32.86
CA SER A 83 10.36 -3.94 34.19
C SER A 83 9.54 -3.05 35.14
N PRO A 84 9.33 -3.43 36.42
CA PRO A 84 8.65 -2.58 37.41
C PRO A 84 9.42 -1.31 37.80
N SER A 85 10.66 -1.14 37.31
CA SER A 85 11.61 -0.14 37.80
C SER A 85 11.60 1.21 37.05
N SER A 86 10.61 1.46 36.19
CA SER A 86 10.49 2.72 35.45
C SER A 86 9.19 3.45 35.80
N ALA A 87 9.21 4.79 35.74
CA ALA A 87 8.02 5.64 35.87
C ALA A 87 6.91 5.37 34.82
N ALA A 88 7.25 4.61 33.76
CA ALA A 88 6.34 4.06 32.77
C ALA A 88 5.62 2.80 33.30
N GLY A 89 4.30 2.68 33.09
CA GLY A 89 3.48 1.57 33.59
C GLY A 89 3.95 0.18 33.13
N VAL A 90 3.52 -0.88 33.83
CA VAL A 90 3.91 -2.27 33.53
C VAL A 90 3.00 -2.85 32.44
N CYS A 91 3.58 -3.33 31.32
CA CYS A 91 2.82 -4.05 30.31
C CYS A 91 2.56 -5.51 30.78
N ASN A 92 1.43 -5.76 31.45
CA ASN A 92 1.07 -7.07 32.04
C ASN A 92 -0.39 -7.48 31.69
N SER A 93 -0.88 -8.56 32.30
CA SER A 93 -2.23 -9.12 32.09
C SER A 93 -3.38 -8.16 32.43
N THR A 94 -3.14 -7.14 33.25
CA THR A 94 -4.14 -6.08 33.53
C THR A 94 -4.26 -5.06 32.40
N ASN A 95 -3.32 -5.04 31.43
CA ASN A 95 -3.38 -4.25 30.20
C ASN A 95 -3.17 -5.17 28.97
N PRO A 96 -4.16 -6.01 28.61
CA PRO A 96 -3.99 -7.07 27.61
C PRO A 96 -3.68 -6.54 26.20
N GLU A 97 -4.10 -5.33 25.85
CA GLU A 97 -3.76 -4.67 24.58
C GLU A 97 -2.26 -4.29 24.48
N CYS A 98 -1.60 -4.12 25.63
CA CYS A 98 -0.16 -3.85 25.73
C CYS A 98 0.69 -5.14 25.85
N SER A 99 0.05 -6.29 25.99
CA SER A 99 0.74 -7.59 26.01
C SER A 99 1.21 -7.95 24.59
N PRO A 100 2.41 -8.53 24.42
CA PRO A 100 2.85 -8.94 23.09
C PRO A 100 1.91 -10.00 22.52
N PHE A 101 1.69 -9.97 21.22
CA PHE A 101 1.07 -11.09 20.52
C PHE A 101 1.94 -12.35 20.69
N VAL A 102 1.31 -13.51 20.86
CA VAL A 102 2.00 -14.78 21.02
C VAL A 102 1.57 -15.73 19.92
N GLN A 103 2.53 -16.15 19.09
CA GLN A 103 2.33 -17.20 18.09
C GLN A 103 2.89 -18.51 18.64
N THR A 104 2.01 -19.43 19.01
CA THR A 104 2.43 -20.75 19.51
C THR A 104 2.70 -21.70 18.35
N ILE A 105 3.80 -22.45 18.44
CA ILE A 105 4.25 -23.44 17.45
C ILE A 105 4.78 -24.70 18.13
N VAL A 106 4.96 -25.76 17.34
CA VAL A 106 5.51 -27.06 17.75
C VAL A 106 6.86 -27.26 17.07
N SER A 107 7.87 -27.65 17.85
CA SER A 107 9.21 -27.94 17.32
C SER A 107 9.19 -28.99 16.21
N GLY A 108 10.04 -28.80 15.20
CA GLY A 108 10.18 -29.66 14.03
C GLY A 108 9.14 -29.44 12.92
N LYS A 109 8.07 -28.69 13.17
CA LYS A 109 7.03 -28.39 12.16
C LYS A 109 7.42 -27.18 11.29
N THR A 110 6.78 -27.09 10.13
CA THR A 110 6.86 -25.93 9.23
C THR A 110 5.53 -25.21 9.22
N TYR A 111 5.58 -23.89 9.32
CA TYR A 111 4.40 -23.02 9.37
C TYR A 111 4.41 -22.06 8.19
N ARG A 112 3.24 -21.84 7.60
CA ARG A 112 3.00 -20.71 6.69
C ARG A 112 2.51 -19.52 7.51
N ILE A 113 3.34 -18.48 7.59
CA ILE A 113 3.00 -17.22 8.25
C ILE A 113 2.57 -16.24 7.17
N ARG A 114 1.35 -15.70 7.30
CA ARG A 114 0.78 -14.69 6.41
C ARG A 114 1.00 -13.32 7.03
N VAL A 115 1.75 -12.45 6.36
CA VAL A 115 2.12 -11.12 6.83
C VAL A 115 1.46 -10.10 5.90
N ALA A 116 0.64 -9.22 6.45
CA ALA A 116 -0.03 -8.15 5.71
C ALA A 116 0.26 -6.81 6.41
N SER A 117 0.49 -5.75 5.62
CA SER A 117 0.74 -4.41 6.16
C SER A 117 -0.43 -3.46 5.88
N LEU A 118 -1.01 -2.93 6.95
CA LEU A 118 -2.06 -1.91 6.93
C LEU A 118 -1.58 -0.62 7.62
N THR A 119 -0.32 -0.26 7.41
CA THR A 119 0.31 0.90 8.04
C THR A 119 -0.10 2.20 7.36
N ALA A 120 -0.52 3.21 8.12
CA ALA A 120 -0.83 4.51 7.54
C ALA A 120 0.40 5.26 6.95
N LEU A 121 1.61 4.94 7.43
CA LEU A 121 2.84 5.67 7.06
C LEU A 121 4.07 4.77 6.87
N SER A 122 4.39 3.96 7.88
CA SER A 122 5.72 3.33 7.96
C SER A 122 5.87 2.12 7.04
N ALA A 123 6.97 2.06 6.30
CA ALA A 123 7.48 0.80 5.75
C ALA A 123 8.14 -0.01 6.88
N LEU A 124 7.98 -1.34 6.84
CA LEU A 124 8.43 -2.22 7.92
C LEU A 124 9.43 -3.27 7.43
N SER A 125 10.27 -3.72 8.36
CA SER A 125 11.01 -4.98 8.25
C SER A 125 10.50 -5.94 9.30
N PHE A 126 10.25 -7.19 8.91
CA PHE A 126 9.76 -8.27 9.75
C PHE A 126 10.84 -9.35 9.87
N GLU A 127 11.12 -9.83 11.07
CA GLU A 127 12.09 -10.90 11.34
C GLU A 127 11.60 -11.80 12.50
N ILE A 128 11.96 -13.08 12.44
CA ILE A 128 11.81 -14.02 13.55
C ILE A 128 13.21 -14.45 13.98
N GLU A 129 13.55 -14.17 15.24
CA GLU A 129 14.87 -14.43 15.81
C GLU A 129 15.33 -15.88 15.56
N GLY A 130 16.48 -16.04 14.91
CA GLY A 130 17.08 -17.35 14.64
C GLY A 130 16.39 -18.16 13.54
N HIS A 131 15.39 -17.61 12.85
CA HIS A 131 14.63 -18.32 11.82
C HIS A 131 14.73 -17.62 10.47
N ASN A 132 15.24 -18.33 9.47
CA ASN A 132 15.11 -17.91 8.09
C ASN A 132 13.66 -18.10 7.62
N MET A 133 13.22 -17.21 6.74
CA MET A 133 11.88 -17.21 6.17
C MET A 133 11.97 -17.45 4.68
N THR A 134 11.27 -18.46 4.17
CA THR A 134 11.19 -18.71 2.72
C THR A 134 9.93 -18.05 2.18
N VAL A 135 10.07 -16.99 1.38
CA VAL A 135 8.94 -16.31 0.74
C VAL A 135 8.35 -17.23 -0.33
N VAL A 136 7.03 -17.41 -0.33
CA VAL A 136 6.31 -18.31 -1.27
C VAL A 136 5.09 -17.69 -1.92
N GLU A 137 4.62 -16.54 -1.43
CA GLU A 137 3.51 -15.79 -2.00
C GLU A 137 3.71 -14.29 -1.77
N ALA A 138 3.30 -13.47 -2.73
CA ALA A 138 3.19 -12.02 -2.63
C ALA A 138 1.87 -11.57 -3.26
N ASP A 139 1.07 -10.78 -2.54
CA ASP A 139 -0.19 -10.19 -3.05
C ASP A 139 -1.16 -11.22 -3.66
N GLY A 140 -1.25 -12.42 -3.06
CA GLY A 140 -2.10 -13.50 -3.56
C GLY A 140 -1.53 -14.31 -4.73
N HIS A 141 -0.34 -13.96 -5.24
CA HIS A 141 0.35 -14.69 -6.32
C HIS A 141 1.54 -15.49 -5.80
N TYR A 142 1.71 -16.70 -6.30
CA TYR A 142 2.85 -17.55 -5.96
C TYR A 142 4.16 -17.02 -6.56
N VAL A 143 5.23 -17.02 -5.75
CA VAL A 143 6.57 -16.58 -6.18
C VAL A 143 7.53 -17.76 -6.29
N GLU A 144 8.57 -17.63 -7.13
CA GLU A 144 9.73 -18.53 -7.04
C GLU A 144 10.31 -18.43 -5.62
N PRO A 145 10.40 -19.53 -4.85
CA PRO A 145 10.76 -19.42 -3.44
C PRO A 145 12.18 -18.87 -3.25
N PHE A 146 12.31 -17.87 -2.37
CA PHE A 146 13.61 -17.33 -1.98
C PHE A 146 13.65 -17.09 -0.47
N VAL A 147 14.86 -17.15 0.10
CA VAL A 147 15.06 -17.09 1.54
C VAL A 147 15.46 -15.67 1.95
N VAL A 148 14.80 -15.15 2.98
CA VAL A 148 15.12 -13.88 3.62
C VAL A 148 15.29 -14.07 5.12
N LYS A 149 16.16 -13.24 5.70
CA LYS A 149 16.23 -13.04 7.16
C LYS A 149 15.28 -11.93 7.61
N ASN A 150 15.27 -10.82 6.86
CA ASN A 150 14.39 -9.69 7.05
C ASN A 150 13.45 -9.62 5.85
N LEU A 151 12.15 -9.69 6.10
CA LEU A 151 11.12 -9.43 5.09
C LEU A 151 10.79 -7.95 5.13
N TYR A 152 11.13 -7.22 4.07
CA TYR A 152 10.66 -5.85 3.88
C TYR A 152 9.21 -5.87 3.39
N ILE A 153 8.35 -5.05 3.98
CA ILE A 153 6.94 -4.98 3.63
C ILE A 153 6.47 -3.53 3.68
N TYR A 154 5.81 -3.09 2.61
CA TYR A 154 5.22 -1.76 2.49
C TYR A 154 3.72 -1.80 2.77
N SER A 155 3.13 -0.64 3.10
CA SER A 155 1.67 -0.54 3.26
C SER A 155 0.95 -1.04 2.01
N GLY A 156 -0.07 -1.88 2.20
CA GLY A 156 -0.84 -2.51 1.12
C GLY A 156 -0.26 -3.84 0.62
N GLU A 157 0.98 -4.17 0.94
CA GLU A 157 1.55 -5.46 0.53
C GLU A 157 1.15 -6.60 1.47
N THR A 158 1.09 -7.81 0.90
CA THR A 158 0.92 -9.05 1.64
C THR A 158 1.94 -10.10 1.17
N TYR A 159 2.43 -10.92 2.09
CA TYR A 159 3.34 -12.01 1.80
C TYR A 159 2.96 -13.26 2.60
N SER A 160 3.22 -14.43 2.03
CA SER A 160 3.31 -15.68 2.81
C SER A 160 4.76 -16.15 2.87
N VAL A 161 5.21 -16.48 4.08
CA VAL A 161 6.53 -17.07 4.33
C VAL A 161 6.41 -18.43 5.01
N LEU A 162 7.27 -19.36 4.64
CA LEU A 162 7.45 -20.63 5.32
C LEU A 162 8.58 -20.54 6.35
N VAL A 163 8.30 -20.98 7.57
CA VAL A 163 9.23 -20.96 8.69
C VAL A 163 9.28 -22.33 9.32
N LYS A 164 10.48 -22.91 9.42
CA LYS A 164 10.70 -24.20 10.07
C LYS A 164 11.08 -23.97 11.53
N ALA A 165 10.35 -24.57 12.47
CA ALA A 165 10.62 -24.48 13.90
C ALA A 165 11.76 -25.42 14.32
N ASN A 166 12.98 -25.13 13.89
CA ASN A 166 14.16 -25.99 14.05
C ASN A 166 15.15 -25.49 15.10
N GLN A 167 14.80 -24.49 15.89
CA GLN A 167 15.66 -23.95 16.94
C GLN A 167 15.45 -24.72 18.27
N ASP A 168 16.25 -24.37 19.30
CA ASP A 168 16.18 -24.96 20.64
C ASP A 168 14.75 -24.89 21.23
N PRO A 169 14.10 -26.05 21.43
CA PRO A 169 12.71 -26.10 21.90
C PRO A 169 12.53 -25.71 23.37
N SER A 170 13.61 -25.54 24.14
CA SER A 170 13.54 -25.20 25.58
C SER A 170 13.27 -23.72 25.89
N ARG A 171 13.15 -22.89 24.85
CA ARG A 171 12.98 -21.44 24.96
C ARG A 171 12.06 -20.85 23.88
N ASN A 172 11.66 -19.60 24.10
CA ASN A 172 10.91 -18.80 23.13
C ASN A 172 11.85 -17.86 22.35
N TYR A 173 11.34 -17.32 21.24
CA TYR A 173 12.06 -16.44 20.32
C TYR A 173 11.30 -15.14 20.05
N TRP A 174 12.01 -14.06 19.74
CA TRP A 174 11.39 -12.80 19.37
C TRP A 174 10.85 -12.82 17.93
N ILE A 175 9.67 -12.25 17.75
CA ILE A 175 9.20 -11.73 16.47
C ILE A 175 9.35 -10.21 16.54
N THR A 176 10.00 -9.61 15.55
CA THR A 176 10.27 -8.17 15.53
C THR A 176 9.73 -7.54 14.25
N SER A 177 9.19 -6.32 14.42
CA SER A 177 8.86 -5.42 13.33
C SER A 177 9.49 -4.06 13.57
N ASN A 178 10.17 -3.51 12.56
CA ASN A 178 10.91 -2.26 12.69
C ASN A 178 10.66 -1.33 11.51
N VAL A 179 10.58 -0.02 11.78
CA VAL A 179 10.50 1.01 10.74
C VAL A 179 11.76 0.96 9.85
N VAL A 180 11.54 0.97 8.54
CA VAL A 180 12.54 1.18 7.50
C VAL A 180 12.08 2.29 6.56
N SER A 181 12.95 2.73 5.66
CA SER A 181 12.71 3.84 4.72
C SER A 181 12.54 5.24 5.35
N ARG A 182 12.41 5.34 6.67
CA ARG A 182 12.34 6.58 7.45
C ARG A 182 13.19 6.47 8.71
N ASN A 183 13.65 7.61 9.23
CA ASN A 183 14.48 7.63 10.43
C ASN A 183 13.72 7.00 11.62
N ARG A 184 14.39 6.11 12.34
CA ARG A 184 13.78 5.29 13.39
C ARG A 184 13.68 6.04 14.70
N THR A 185 12.53 6.67 14.92
CA THR A 185 12.16 7.25 16.22
C THR A 185 11.11 6.39 16.96
N THR A 186 10.39 5.53 16.24
CA THR A 186 9.41 4.59 16.80
C THR A 186 10.10 3.32 17.34
N PRO A 187 9.79 2.88 18.57
CA PRO A 187 10.24 1.59 19.09
C PRO A 187 9.77 0.40 18.24
N PRO A 188 10.50 -0.74 18.25
CA PRO A 188 10.09 -1.93 17.51
C PRO A 188 8.76 -2.52 18.01
N GLY A 189 7.98 -3.06 17.08
CA GLY A 189 6.88 -3.96 17.40
C GLY A 189 7.45 -5.32 17.83
N LEU A 190 6.99 -5.84 18.97
CA LEU A 190 7.49 -7.09 19.54
C LEU A 190 6.37 -8.09 19.77
N ALA A 191 6.60 -9.32 19.33
CA ALA A 191 5.76 -10.49 19.60
C ALA A 191 6.62 -11.70 20.01
N ILE A 192 5.99 -12.75 20.52
CA ILE A 192 6.66 -13.96 21.00
C ILE A 192 6.35 -15.12 20.05
N PHE A 193 7.39 -15.75 19.51
CA PHE A 193 7.30 -17.04 18.83
C PHE A 193 7.52 -18.13 19.87
N ASN A 194 6.41 -18.67 20.37
CA ASN A 194 6.38 -19.58 21.52
C ASN A 194 6.51 -21.04 21.08
N TYR A 195 7.57 -21.69 21.53
CA TYR A 195 7.75 -23.13 21.32
C TYR A 195 7.01 -23.91 22.40
N TYR A 196 5.94 -24.62 22.04
CA TYR A 196 5.22 -25.51 22.96
C TYR A 196 6.14 -26.64 23.46
N PRO A 197 6.12 -27.01 24.76
CA PRO A 197 5.17 -26.59 25.81
C PRO A 197 5.66 -25.44 26.71
N ASN A 198 6.60 -24.60 26.26
CA ASN A 198 7.02 -23.45 27.06
C ASN A 198 5.85 -22.52 27.35
N HIS A 199 5.85 -21.90 28.54
CA HIS A 199 4.81 -20.94 28.89
C HIS A 199 4.72 -19.80 27.85
N PRO A 200 3.53 -19.47 27.31
CA PRO A 200 3.36 -18.49 26.21
C PRO A 200 3.91 -17.09 26.51
N MET A 201 3.84 -16.67 27.78
CA MET A 201 4.36 -15.38 28.23
C MET A 201 5.82 -15.44 28.74
N ARG A 202 6.47 -16.60 28.70
CA ARG A 202 7.90 -16.71 29.04
C ARG A 202 8.68 -15.91 27.99
N ARG A 203 9.47 -14.94 28.45
CA ARG A 203 10.24 -14.12 27.51
C ARG A 203 11.35 -14.93 26.85
N PRO A 204 11.66 -14.64 25.59
CA PRO A 204 12.94 -15.03 25.02
C PRO A 204 14.08 -14.51 25.91
N PRO A 205 15.07 -15.34 26.30
CA PRO A 205 16.15 -14.93 27.19
C PRO A 205 17.25 -14.08 26.51
N THR A 206 17.06 -13.68 25.25
CA THR A 206 17.94 -12.81 24.46
C THR A 206 17.32 -11.43 24.29
N SER A 207 18.13 -10.45 23.88
CA SER A 207 17.61 -9.17 23.38
C SER A 207 16.97 -9.34 21.99
N PRO A 208 15.97 -8.53 21.61
CA PRO A 208 15.44 -8.52 20.25
C PRO A 208 16.54 -8.32 19.18
N PRO A 209 16.45 -8.98 18.01
CA PRO A 209 17.39 -8.81 16.91
C PRO A 209 17.62 -7.35 16.53
N THR A 210 18.87 -7.00 16.21
CA THR A 210 19.21 -5.68 15.67
C THR A 210 18.57 -5.48 14.31
N PRO A 211 17.81 -4.39 14.09
CA PRO A 211 17.12 -4.19 12.83
C PRO A 211 18.05 -3.77 11.69
N PRO A 212 17.71 -4.06 10.43
CA PRO A 212 18.47 -3.64 9.25
C PRO A 212 18.54 -2.11 9.17
N ALA A 213 19.58 -1.53 8.58
CA ALA A 213 19.67 -0.07 8.42
C ALA A 213 18.42 0.50 7.71
N TRP A 214 17.85 1.58 8.25
CA TRP A 214 16.55 2.11 7.78
C TRP A 214 16.67 2.80 6.42
N ASP A 215 17.84 3.37 6.14
CA ASP A 215 18.20 4.14 4.95
C ASP A 215 18.81 3.27 3.82
N ASN A 216 19.06 1.98 4.08
CA ASN A 216 19.60 1.08 3.07
C ASN A 216 18.53 0.71 2.03
N VAL A 217 18.51 1.44 0.92
CA VAL A 217 17.62 1.18 -0.24
C VAL A 217 18.03 -0.10 -0.96
N ASP A 218 19.33 -0.39 -1.07
CA ASP A 218 19.83 -1.52 -1.87
C ASP A 218 19.34 -2.87 -1.35
N SER A 219 19.27 -3.06 -0.02
CA SER A 219 18.75 -4.30 0.58
C SER A 219 17.26 -4.49 0.30
N ARG A 220 16.50 -3.38 0.29
CA ARG A 220 15.07 -3.38 -0.01
C ARG A 220 14.82 -3.69 -1.49
N GLN A 221 15.61 -3.05 -2.36
CA GLN A 221 15.54 -3.28 -3.81
C GLN A 221 15.99 -4.70 -4.19
N ALA A 222 16.97 -5.27 -3.48
CA ALA A 222 17.38 -6.66 -3.68
C ALA A 222 16.24 -7.66 -3.43
N GLN A 223 15.38 -7.42 -2.43
CA GLN A 223 14.17 -8.20 -2.25
C GLN A 223 13.23 -8.05 -3.44
N SER A 224 12.98 -6.81 -3.91
CA SER A 224 12.15 -6.55 -5.09
C SER A 224 12.64 -7.29 -6.34
N PHE A 225 13.96 -7.35 -6.57
CA PHE A 225 14.55 -8.10 -7.69
C PHE A 225 14.48 -9.63 -7.53
N ALA A 226 14.44 -10.12 -6.29
CA ALA A 226 14.32 -11.56 -6.02
C ALA A 226 12.89 -12.09 -6.26
N ILE A 227 11.87 -11.23 -6.19
CA ILE A 227 10.48 -11.62 -6.38
C ILE A 227 10.21 -11.86 -7.87
N LYS A 228 9.99 -13.12 -8.23
CA LYS A 228 9.63 -13.58 -9.57
C LYS A 228 8.40 -14.46 -9.49
N ALA A 229 7.57 -14.47 -10.54
CA ALA A 229 6.42 -15.36 -10.59
C ALA A 229 6.87 -16.83 -10.59
N HIS A 230 6.22 -17.65 -9.76
CA HIS A 230 6.48 -19.08 -9.71
C HIS A 230 6.20 -19.74 -11.06
N GLN A 231 7.14 -20.51 -11.61
CA GLN A 231 7.08 -21.07 -12.98
C GLN A 231 5.76 -21.76 -13.33
N ASN A 232 5.19 -22.55 -12.40
CA ASN A 232 3.91 -23.25 -12.61
C ASN A 232 2.66 -22.36 -12.59
N TYR A 233 2.78 -21.11 -12.14
CA TYR A 233 1.67 -20.15 -11.96
C TYR A 233 1.92 -18.83 -12.71
N THR A 234 3.00 -18.73 -13.48
CA THR A 234 3.38 -17.52 -14.20
C THR A 234 2.39 -17.24 -15.33
N VAL A 235 1.74 -16.08 -15.27
CA VAL A 235 1.01 -15.49 -16.39
C VAL A 235 1.95 -14.48 -17.05
N LYS A 236 2.28 -14.64 -18.33
CA LYS A 236 3.13 -13.69 -19.04
C LYS A 236 2.35 -12.42 -19.41
N PRO A 237 2.94 -11.23 -19.29
CA PRO A 237 2.33 -10.02 -19.81
C PRO A 237 2.27 -10.04 -21.34
N PRO A 238 1.40 -9.24 -21.97
CA PRO A 238 1.55 -8.87 -23.37
C PRO A 238 2.96 -8.33 -23.63
N THR A 239 3.53 -8.56 -24.82
CA THR A 239 4.92 -8.17 -25.12
C THR A 239 5.09 -6.67 -25.30
N THR A 240 4.05 -5.99 -25.80
CA THR A 240 4.02 -4.54 -26.05
C THR A 240 2.85 -3.90 -25.30
N SER A 241 2.96 -2.60 -25.04
CA SER A 241 1.88 -1.77 -24.53
C SER A 241 1.23 -0.96 -25.65
N ASP A 242 -0.05 -0.65 -25.48
CA ASP A 242 -0.84 0.21 -26.37
C ASP A 242 -0.78 1.68 -25.91
N ARG A 243 -0.56 1.92 -24.61
CA ARG A 243 -0.39 3.25 -24.01
C ARG A 243 0.68 3.19 -22.92
N VAL A 244 1.49 4.25 -22.84
CA VAL A 244 2.49 4.44 -21.78
C VAL A 244 2.15 5.70 -21.01
N ILE A 245 2.04 5.60 -19.69
CA ILE A 245 1.81 6.71 -18.78
C ILE A 245 3.00 6.79 -17.84
N VAL A 246 3.73 7.90 -17.83
CA VAL A 246 4.82 8.15 -16.88
C VAL A 246 4.33 9.13 -15.83
N MET A 247 4.31 8.67 -14.59
CA MET A 247 3.81 9.38 -13.42
C MET A 247 4.99 9.92 -12.61
N LEU A 248 5.29 11.21 -12.76
CA LEU A 248 6.24 11.93 -11.93
C LEU A 248 5.60 12.25 -10.58
N ASN A 249 6.21 11.74 -9.51
CA ASN A 249 5.76 11.87 -8.14
C ASN A 249 6.47 13.05 -7.47
N THR A 250 5.74 14.10 -7.10
CA THR A 250 6.30 15.32 -6.50
C THR A 250 5.51 15.79 -5.29
N GLN A 251 6.22 16.47 -4.38
CA GLN A 251 5.58 17.27 -3.33
C GLN A 251 5.64 18.74 -3.76
N ASN A 252 4.51 19.43 -3.69
CA ASN A 252 4.33 20.78 -4.21
C ASN A 252 3.68 21.71 -3.18
N SER A 253 3.73 23.00 -3.46
CA SER A 253 2.92 24.01 -2.79
C SER A 253 1.84 24.49 -3.76
N ILE A 254 0.57 24.32 -3.41
CA ILE A 254 -0.59 24.82 -4.16
C ILE A 254 -1.39 25.69 -3.20
N ASP A 255 -1.63 26.95 -3.56
CA ASP A 255 -2.31 27.93 -2.69
C ASP A 255 -1.75 28.00 -1.26
N LEU A 256 -0.42 27.97 -1.12
CA LEU A 256 0.35 27.95 0.14
C LEU A 256 0.19 26.67 0.99
N ALA A 257 -0.69 25.74 0.60
CA ALA A 257 -0.82 24.43 1.21
C ALA A 257 0.15 23.43 0.57
N ARG A 258 0.61 22.45 1.35
CA ARG A 258 1.49 21.40 0.86
C ARG A 258 0.67 20.25 0.30
N HIS A 259 0.96 19.88 -0.93
CA HIS A 259 0.29 18.81 -1.65
C HIS A 259 1.28 17.76 -2.14
N TRP A 260 0.80 16.56 -2.38
CA TRP A 260 1.44 15.61 -3.27
C TRP A 260 0.78 15.69 -4.64
N SER A 261 1.53 15.41 -5.70
CA SER A 261 1.00 15.48 -7.06
C SER A 261 1.62 14.43 -7.96
N VAL A 262 0.88 14.13 -9.01
CA VAL A 262 1.31 13.28 -10.11
C VAL A 262 1.33 14.13 -11.37
N ASN A 263 2.47 14.26 -12.03
CA ASN A 263 2.63 15.13 -13.21
C ASN A 263 2.10 16.55 -12.98
N ASN A 264 2.42 17.12 -11.80
CA ASN A 264 1.98 18.44 -11.33
C ASN A 264 0.45 18.60 -11.13
N VAL A 265 -0.31 17.51 -11.11
CA VAL A 265 -1.72 17.52 -10.72
C VAL A 265 -1.88 16.84 -9.35
N SER A 266 -2.34 17.59 -8.36
CA SER A 266 -2.79 17.07 -7.06
C SER A 266 -4.21 16.55 -7.21
N PHE A 267 -4.43 15.30 -6.83
CA PHE A 267 -5.77 14.71 -6.88
C PHE A 267 -6.69 15.33 -5.82
N SER A 268 -7.94 15.53 -6.22
CA SER A 268 -9.05 15.88 -5.32
C SER A 268 -10.26 15.00 -5.64
N LEU A 269 -10.99 14.58 -4.61
CA LEU A 269 -12.15 13.71 -4.79
C LEU A 269 -13.45 14.55 -4.90
N PRO A 270 -14.29 14.33 -5.92
CA PRO A 270 -15.58 15.01 -6.01
C PRO A 270 -16.57 14.44 -4.98
N HIS A 271 -17.55 15.25 -4.59
CA HIS A 271 -18.65 14.80 -3.70
C HIS A 271 -19.62 13.81 -4.35
N THR A 272 -19.64 13.72 -5.69
CA THR A 272 -20.48 12.79 -6.43
C THR A 272 -19.60 11.64 -6.92
N PRO A 273 -19.97 10.36 -6.70
CA PRO A 273 -19.09 9.24 -7.02
C PRO A 273 -18.89 9.13 -8.53
N TYR A 274 -17.64 8.96 -8.97
CA TYR A 274 -17.30 8.89 -10.39
C TYR A 274 -18.10 7.81 -11.12
N LEU A 275 -18.18 6.60 -10.56
CA LEU A 275 -18.87 5.47 -11.18
C LEU A 275 -20.34 5.81 -11.49
N VAL A 276 -21.04 6.42 -10.54
CA VAL A 276 -22.44 6.83 -10.74
C VAL A 276 -22.53 7.99 -11.72
N ALA A 277 -21.67 8.99 -11.58
CA ALA A 277 -21.65 10.15 -12.47
C ALA A 277 -21.45 9.75 -13.94
N LEU A 278 -20.53 8.82 -14.19
CA LEU A 278 -20.24 8.31 -15.53
C LEU A 278 -21.37 7.43 -16.06
N LYS A 279 -21.88 6.49 -15.25
CA LYS A 279 -22.92 5.56 -15.67
C LYS A 279 -24.26 6.25 -15.98
N GLU A 280 -24.61 7.26 -15.19
CA GLU A 280 -25.85 8.02 -15.31
C GLU A 280 -25.69 9.30 -16.13
N ASN A 281 -24.50 9.50 -16.75
CA ASN A 281 -24.17 10.65 -17.59
C ASN A 281 -24.42 12.02 -16.92
N ILE A 282 -24.07 12.13 -15.64
CA ILE A 282 -24.22 13.35 -14.85
C ILE A 282 -23.06 14.30 -15.16
N THR A 283 -23.37 15.45 -15.75
CA THR A 283 -22.36 16.43 -16.15
C THR A 283 -21.91 17.36 -15.01
N GLY A 284 -20.70 17.91 -15.13
CA GLY A 284 -20.13 18.87 -14.19
C GLY A 284 -19.87 18.30 -12.79
N VAL A 285 -19.53 17.01 -12.70
CA VAL A 285 -19.09 16.36 -11.45
C VAL A 285 -17.58 16.49 -11.27
N PHE A 286 -16.84 16.33 -12.36
CA PHE A 286 -15.39 16.33 -12.38
C PHE A 286 -14.86 16.98 -13.68
N ASP A 287 -13.62 17.41 -13.65
CA ASP A 287 -12.90 18.01 -14.78
C ASP A 287 -12.79 17.01 -15.94
N GLN A 288 -13.22 17.44 -17.13
CA GLN A 288 -13.19 16.61 -18.33
C GLN A 288 -11.83 16.68 -19.04
N THR A 289 -10.93 17.55 -18.60
CA THR A 289 -9.57 17.67 -19.13
C THR A 289 -8.78 16.41 -18.76
N PRO A 290 -8.26 15.67 -19.75
CA PRO A 290 -7.44 14.49 -19.47
C PRO A 290 -6.20 14.87 -18.66
N PRO A 291 -5.89 14.15 -17.58
CA PRO A 291 -4.61 14.31 -16.90
C PRO A 291 -3.44 14.00 -17.85
N PRO A 292 -2.27 14.63 -17.64
CA PRO A 292 -1.12 14.45 -18.52
C PRO A 292 -0.49 13.06 -18.38
N ASP A 293 -0.21 12.40 -19.50
CA ASP A 293 0.46 11.09 -19.55
C ASP A 293 1.95 11.12 -19.21
N GLY A 294 2.52 12.31 -18.99
CA GLY A 294 3.95 12.48 -18.73
C GLY A 294 4.29 13.87 -18.21
N TYR A 295 5.59 14.14 -18.15
CA TYR A 295 6.18 15.40 -17.71
C TYR A 295 7.30 15.81 -18.68
N ASP A 296 7.98 16.92 -18.42
CA ASP A 296 9.13 17.35 -19.22
C ASP A 296 10.34 16.42 -19.04
N PHE A 297 10.40 15.37 -19.86
CA PHE A 297 11.48 14.38 -19.85
C PHE A 297 12.86 14.96 -20.16
N ASN A 298 12.96 16.12 -20.80
CA ASN A 298 14.25 16.69 -21.16
C ASN A 298 14.78 17.59 -20.04
N ASN A 299 13.92 18.45 -19.48
CA ASN A 299 14.39 19.52 -18.60
C ASN A 299 14.13 19.27 -17.11
N TYR A 300 13.27 18.31 -16.76
CA TYR A 300 12.99 18.05 -15.35
C TYR A 300 14.15 17.34 -14.65
N ASP A 301 14.73 18.00 -13.65
CA ASP A 301 15.74 17.41 -12.77
C ASP A 301 15.10 16.77 -11.55
N ILE A 302 15.15 15.44 -11.47
CA ILE A 302 14.57 14.67 -10.36
C ILE A 302 15.39 14.76 -9.07
N PHE A 303 16.61 15.31 -9.10
CA PHE A 303 17.50 15.38 -7.94
C PHE A 303 17.41 16.71 -7.18
N SER A 304 16.85 17.74 -7.81
CA SER A 304 16.75 19.09 -7.26
C SER A 304 15.34 19.38 -6.75
N VAL A 305 15.23 20.29 -5.77
CA VAL A 305 13.94 20.84 -5.36
C VAL A 305 13.35 21.62 -6.54
N ALA A 306 12.27 21.11 -7.12
CA ALA A 306 11.55 21.77 -8.19
C ALA A 306 10.51 22.74 -7.62
N ASN A 307 10.43 23.97 -8.16
CA ASN A 307 9.42 24.95 -7.75
C ASN A 307 8.00 24.56 -8.18
N ASN A 308 7.86 23.79 -9.27
CA ASN A 308 6.59 23.32 -9.85
C ASN A 308 5.48 24.39 -9.81
N THR A 309 5.78 25.59 -10.31
CA THR A 309 4.87 26.75 -10.24
C THR A 309 3.55 26.56 -10.99
N ASN A 310 3.48 25.57 -11.87
CA ASN A 310 2.30 25.16 -12.61
C ASN A 310 1.54 24.00 -11.95
N ALA A 311 1.86 23.64 -10.70
CA ALA A 311 1.12 22.62 -9.98
C ALA A 311 -0.33 23.07 -9.72
N THR A 312 -1.30 22.20 -10.00
CA THR A 312 -2.73 22.48 -9.85
C THR A 312 -3.41 21.36 -9.07
N SER A 313 -4.62 21.63 -8.57
CA SER A 313 -5.51 20.61 -8.01
C SER A 313 -6.61 20.30 -9.02
N SER A 314 -6.87 19.02 -9.27
CA SER A 314 -7.94 18.59 -10.19
C SER A 314 -8.54 17.25 -9.74
N ASN A 315 -9.74 16.99 -10.23
CA ASN A 315 -10.46 15.73 -10.10
C ASN A 315 -10.65 15.05 -11.48
N GLY A 316 -9.83 15.42 -12.46
CA GLY A 316 -9.78 14.75 -13.76
C GLY A 316 -9.32 13.29 -13.65
N ILE A 317 -9.72 12.48 -14.61
CA ILE A 317 -9.51 11.03 -14.63
C ILE A 317 -8.84 10.58 -15.94
N TYR A 318 -8.01 9.54 -15.90
CA TYR A 318 -7.52 8.94 -17.13
C TYR A 318 -8.57 8.00 -17.69
N ARG A 319 -9.05 8.32 -18.89
CA ARG A 319 -9.91 7.42 -19.67
C ARG A 319 -9.08 6.43 -20.44
N LEU A 320 -9.23 5.15 -20.13
CA LEU A 320 -8.56 4.04 -20.80
C LEU A 320 -9.57 3.38 -21.74
N GLN A 321 -9.12 3.05 -22.95
CA GLN A 321 -9.91 2.19 -23.81
C GLN A 321 -10.04 0.81 -23.15
N PHE A 322 -11.20 0.16 -23.28
CA PHE A 322 -11.39 -1.16 -22.71
C PHE A 322 -10.51 -2.19 -23.42
N ASN A 323 -9.90 -3.09 -22.64
CA ASN A 323 -9.13 -4.26 -23.08
C ASN A 323 -7.78 -3.95 -23.79
N ILE A 324 -7.20 -2.77 -23.54
CA ILE A 324 -5.85 -2.41 -24.01
C ILE A 324 -4.79 -2.73 -22.95
N THR A 325 -3.53 -2.80 -23.37
CA THR A 325 -2.37 -2.98 -22.49
C THR A 325 -1.78 -1.62 -22.14
N VAL A 326 -1.68 -1.31 -20.85
CA VAL A 326 -1.18 -0.04 -20.35
C VAL A 326 0.11 -0.26 -19.56
N ASP A 327 1.15 0.47 -19.93
CA ASP A 327 2.35 0.63 -19.10
C ASP A 327 2.21 1.86 -18.21
N VAL A 328 2.52 1.69 -16.93
CA VAL A 328 2.62 2.80 -15.98
C VAL A 328 4.02 2.82 -15.39
N ILE A 329 4.71 3.93 -15.55
CA ILE A 329 6.03 4.14 -14.97
C ILE A 329 5.90 5.13 -13.83
N LEU A 330 6.17 4.66 -12.62
CA LEU A 330 6.28 5.51 -11.44
C LEU A 330 7.69 6.11 -11.42
N GLN A 331 7.83 7.40 -11.65
CA GLN A 331 9.08 8.14 -11.50
C GLN A 331 9.08 8.90 -10.17
N ASN A 332 10.06 8.63 -9.32
CA ASN A 332 10.25 9.36 -8.08
C ASN A 332 11.20 10.55 -8.25
N ALA A 333 11.06 11.56 -7.41
CA ALA A 333 11.85 12.79 -7.47
C ALA A 333 12.17 13.31 -6.06
N ASN A 334 12.98 14.37 -6.01
CA ASN A 334 13.21 15.14 -4.81
C ASN A 334 11.90 15.79 -4.35
N THR A 335 11.68 15.83 -3.03
CA THR A 335 10.55 16.52 -2.41
C THR A 335 10.82 18.03 -2.35
N MET A 336 10.05 18.76 -1.55
CA MET A 336 10.32 20.18 -1.27
C MET A 336 11.55 20.38 -0.35
N ASN A 337 12.09 19.31 0.23
CA ASN A 337 13.29 19.36 1.07
C ASN A 337 14.52 18.96 0.23
N LYS A 338 15.64 19.68 0.36
CA LYS A 338 16.86 19.35 -0.38
C LYS A 338 17.36 17.93 -0.06
N ASN A 339 17.79 17.20 -1.10
CA ASN A 339 18.35 15.84 -0.99
C ASN A 339 17.42 14.86 -0.27
N ASN A 340 16.11 14.97 -0.53
CA ASN A 340 15.11 14.15 0.12
C ASN A 340 14.17 13.56 -0.95
N SER A 341 14.09 12.24 -1.01
CA SER A 341 13.14 11.49 -1.81
C SER A 341 12.68 10.30 -0.96
N GLU A 342 11.38 10.03 -0.92
CA GLU A 342 10.79 9.03 -0.03
C GLU A 342 10.42 7.76 -0.80
N THR A 343 10.18 6.64 -0.13
CA THR A 343 9.60 5.45 -0.79
C THR A 343 8.08 5.58 -0.80
N HIS A 344 7.45 5.31 -1.93
CA HIS A 344 6.00 5.40 -2.08
C HIS A 344 5.43 4.05 -2.55
N PRO A 345 4.69 3.31 -1.70
CA PRO A 345 3.93 2.15 -2.14
C PRO A 345 2.74 2.60 -2.97
N TRP A 346 2.66 2.19 -4.23
CA TRP A 346 1.56 2.47 -5.14
C TRP A 346 0.65 1.26 -5.24
N HIS A 347 -0.64 1.48 -5.01
CA HIS A 347 -1.69 0.47 -5.01
C HIS A 347 -2.71 0.74 -6.13
N LEU A 348 -3.05 -0.29 -6.90
CA LEU A 348 -4.07 -0.24 -7.95
C LEU A 348 -5.30 -1.05 -7.54
N HIS A 349 -6.45 -0.38 -7.58
CA HIS A 349 -7.74 -1.01 -7.35
C HIS A 349 -8.20 -1.80 -8.59
N GLY A 350 -9.03 -2.83 -8.37
CA GLY A 350 -9.67 -3.61 -9.44
C GLY A 350 -8.75 -4.49 -10.29
N HIS A 351 -7.44 -4.42 -10.07
CA HIS A 351 -6.45 -5.07 -10.93
C HIS A 351 -5.26 -5.59 -10.14
N ASP A 352 -4.65 -6.64 -10.69
CA ASP A 352 -3.23 -6.91 -10.46
C ASP A 352 -2.44 -6.47 -11.69
N PHE A 353 -1.23 -5.98 -11.48
CA PHE A 353 -0.30 -5.57 -12.53
C PHE A 353 0.98 -6.40 -12.49
N TRP A 354 1.59 -6.63 -13.65
CA TRP A 354 2.94 -7.16 -13.73
C TRP A 354 3.96 -6.10 -13.36
N VAL A 355 4.90 -6.43 -12.48
CA VAL A 355 6.05 -5.58 -12.19
C VAL A 355 7.17 -5.91 -13.17
N LEU A 356 7.39 -5.01 -14.14
CA LEU A 356 8.29 -5.24 -15.27
C LEU A 356 9.75 -4.93 -14.93
N GLY A 357 9.99 -3.98 -14.02
CA GLY A 357 11.34 -3.62 -13.64
C GLY A 357 11.42 -2.43 -12.69
N TYR A 358 12.64 -2.19 -12.23
CA TYR A 358 13.00 -1.11 -11.33
C TYR A 358 14.31 -0.49 -11.83
N GLY A 359 14.50 0.81 -11.62
CA GLY A 359 15.77 1.47 -11.91
C GLY A 359 16.07 2.61 -10.97
N LYS A 360 17.33 3.04 -11.01
CA LYS A 360 17.82 4.23 -10.31
C LYS A 360 17.90 5.39 -11.29
N GLY A 361 17.70 6.60 -10.80
CA GLY A 361 17.70 7.82 -11.61
C GLY A 361 16.38 8.03 -12.37
N LYS A 362 16.50 8.76 -13.47
CA LYS A 362 15.38 9.13 -14.34
C LYS A 362 15.14 8.00 -15.35
N PHE A 363 13.88 7.63 -15.53
CA PHE A 363 13.45 6.64 -16.51
C PHE A 363 13.79 7.11 -17.94
N ASP A 364 14.48 6.26 -18.68
CA ASP A 364 14.78 6.44 -20.10
C ASP A 364 13.75 5.68 -20.94
N VAL A 365 12.79 6.43 -21.48
CA VAL A 365 11.70 5.92 -22.32
C VAL A 365 12.16 5.11 -23.54
N ASN A 366 13.40 5.28 -24.00
CA ASN A 366 13.94 4.60 -25.17
C ASN A 366 14.80 3.37 -24.83
N ASN A 367 15.36 3.31 -23.61
CA ASN A 367 16.34 2.28 -23.25
C ASN A 367 15.87 1.37 -22.13
N ASP A 368 15.21 1.88 -21.10
CA ASP A 368 14.76 1.06 -19.97
C ASP A 368 13.72 -0.01 -20.36
N PRO A 369 12.76 0.24 -21.28
CA PRO A 369 11.84 -0.80 -21.74
C PRO A 369 12.50 -2.05 -22.32
N LYS A 370 13.73 -1.93 -22.85
CA LYS A 370 14.49 -3.06 -23.41
C LYS A 370 14.91 -4.07 -22.33
N ASN A 371 14.94 -3.63 -21.07
CA ASN A 371 15.34 -4.44 -19.91
C ASN A 371 14.15 -4.95 -19.10
N TYR A 372 12.91 -4.75 -19.57
CA TYR A 372 11.73 -5.26 -18.89
C TYR A 372 11.77 -6.79 -18.76
N ASN A 373 11.47 -7.28 -17.55
CA ASN A 373 11.23 -8.68 -17.33
C ASN A 373 9.87 -9.06 -17.90
N LEU A 374 9.85 -9.61 -19.12
CA LEU A 374 8.65 -10.19 -19.74
C LEU A 374 8.59 -11.72 -19.61
N ALA A 375 9.60 -12.32 -18.98
CA ALA A 375 9.73 -13.77 -18.87
C ALA A 375 8.96 -14.34 -17.67
N ASN A 376 9.19 -13.76 -16.48
CA ASN A 376 8.55 -14.16 -15.24
C ASN A 376 8.28 -13.00 -14.26
N PRO A 377 7.74 -11.85 -14.72
CA PRO A 377 7.36 -10.77 -13.81
C PRO A 377 6.27 -11.23 -12.85
N ILE A 378 6.43 -10.89 -11.57
CA ILE A 378 5.39 -11.12 -10.56
C ILE A 378 4.19 -10.21 -10.83
N ARG A 379 2.97 -10.73 -10.59
CA ARG A 379 1.77 -9.89 -10.49
C ARG A 379 1.59 -9.44 -9.05
N LYS A 380 1.26 -8.16 -8.87
CA LYS A 380 1.03 -7.53 -7.57
C LYS A 380 -0.13 -6.55 -7.67
N ASN A 381 -0.69 -6.18 -6.53
CA ASN A 381 -1.61 -5.05 -6.43
C ASN A 381 -0.92 -3.83 -5.79
N THR A 382 0.22 -4.01 -5.13
CA THR A 382 0.98 -2.93 -4.50
C THR A 382 2.48 -3.04 -4.79
N VAL A 383 3.14 -1.92 -5.14
CA VAL A 383 4.59 -1.89 -5.38
C VAL A 383 5.20 -0.58 -4.89
N PRO A 384 6.38 -0.60 -4.24
CA PRO A 384 7.10 0.63 -3.93
C PRO A 384 7.79 1.21 -5.18
N VAL A 385 7.77 2.54 -5.33
CA VAL A 385 8.83 3.27 -6.02
C VAL A 385 9.83 3.82 -4.99
N HIS A 386 11.11 3.55 -5.19
CA HIS A 386 12.18 3.90 -4.24
C HIS A 386 12.74 5.31 -4.48
N PRO A 387 13.48 5.89 -3.50
CA PRO A 387 14.05 7.23 -3.62
C PRO A 387 14.88 7.41 -4.88
N PHE A 388 14.65 8.49 -5.61
CA PHE A 388 15.36 8.83 -6.86
C PHE A 388 15.42 7.68 -7.88
N GLY A 389 14.38 6.87 -7.96
CA GLY A 389 14.29 5.76 -8.90
C GLY A 389 12.96 5.71 -9.64
N TRP A 390 12.79 4.65 -10.41
CA TRP A 390 11.55 4.37 -11.13
C TRP A 390 11.12 2.92 -10.98
N THR A 391 9.83 2.67 -11.21
CA THR A 391 9.23 1.33 -11.20
C THR A 391 8.25 1.22 -12.36
N ALA A 392 8.43 0.21 -13.21
CA ALA A 392 7.61 -0.01 -14.40
C ALA A 392 6.59 -1.12 -14.17
N LEU A 393 5.33 -0.83 -14.50
CA LEU A 393 4.18 -1.69 -14.31
C LEU A 393 3.47 -1.89 -15.65
N ARG A 394 2.81 -3.04 -15.80
CA ARG A 394 1.90 -3.31 -16.93
C ARG A 394 0.63 -3.95 -16.43
N PHE A 395 -0.51 -3.51 -16.94
CA PHE A 395 -1.79 -4.17 -16.73
C PHE A 395 -2.65 -4.11 -18.00
N ARG A 396 -3.77 -4.83 -18.00
CA ARG A 396 -4.78 -4.73 -19.04
C ARG A 396 -6.02 -4.05 -18.46
N SER A 397 -6.58 -3.10 -19.19
CA SER A 397 -7.80 -2.38 -18.82
C SER A 397 -9.06 -3.23 -19.05
N ASP A 398 -9.10 -4.41 -18.43
CA ASP A 398 -10.07 -5.47 -18.70
C ASP A 398 -11.18 -5.60 -17.66
N ASN A 399 -11.30 -4.65 -16.74
CA ASN A 399 -12.28 -4.68 -15.66
C ASN A 399 -13.17 -3.42 -15.66
N PRO A 400 -14.38 -3.49 -16.26
CA PRO A 400 -15.28 -2.34 -16.36
C PRO A 400 -15.53 -1.64 -15.02
N GLY A 401 -15.18 -0.36 -14.91
CA GLY A 401 -15.32 0.38 -13.68
C GLY A 401 -14.51 1.67 -13.60
N VAL A 402 -14.42 2.17 -12.38
CA VAL A 402 -13.59 3.32 -12.00
C VAL A 402 -12.68 2.87 -10.87
N TRP A 403 -11.37 3.01 -11.05
CA TRP A 403 -10.37 2.42 -10.17
C TRP A 403 -9.36 3.47 -9.73
N ALA A 404 -9.15 3.57 -8.41
CA ALA A 404 -8.10 4.42 -7.88
C ALA A 404 -6.72 3.76 -8.11
N PHE A 405 -5.73 4.59 -8.44
CA PHE A 405 -4.32 4.21 -8.40
C PHE A 405 -3.61 5.26 -7.57
N HIS A 406 -3.13 4.89 -6.38
CA HIS A 406 -2.66 5.89 -5.42
C HIS A 406 -1.53 5.39 -4.53
N CYS A 407 -0.87 6.34 -3.87
CA CYS A 407 0.07 6.03 -2.81
C CYS A 407 -0.67 5.46 -1.59
N HIS A 408 -0.23 4.31 -1.09
CA HIS A 408 -0.80 3.61 0.05
C HIS A 408 -0.25 4.11 1.40
N ILE A 409 0.39 5.28 1.39
CA ILE A 409 0.62 6.10 2.58
C ILE A 409 -0.57 7.04 2.71
N GLU A 410 -1.32 6.91 3.79
CA GLU A 410 -2.61 7.56 3.99
C GLU A 410 -2.51 9.09 3.88
N SER A 411 -1.49 9.67 4.53
CA SER A 411 -1.27 11.12 4.48
C SER A 411 -0.91 11.61 3.08
N HIS A 412 -0.25 10.78 2.27
CA HIS A 412 0.12 11.15 0.90
C HIS A 412 -1.10 11.11 -0.01
N PHE A 413 -1.91 10.05 0.09
CA PHE A 413 -3.18 9.98 -0.62
C PHE A 413 -4.09 11.16 -0.27
N TYR A 414 -4.24 11.45 1.02
CA TYR A 414 -5.00 12.60 1.50
C TYR A 414 -4.50 13.94 0.90
N MET A 415 -3.18 14.11 0.80
CA MET A 415 -2.55 15.29 0.22
C MET A 415 -2.57 15.33 -1.33
N GLY A 416 -3.19 14.35 -2.00
CA GLY A 416 -3.42 14.33 -3.44
C GLY A 416 -2.52 13.39 -4.25
N MET A 417 -1.79 12.46 -3.61
CA MET A 417 -0.92 11.48 -4.27
C MET A 417 -1.70 10.30 -4.86
N GLY A 418 -2.50 10.56 -5.88
CA GLY A 418 -3.25 9.53 -6.56
C GLY A 418 -3.78 9.98 -7.91
N VAL A 419 -4.35 9.03 -8.63
CA VAL A 419 -5.08 9.24 -9.89
C VAL A 419 -6.27 8.27 -9.93
N VAL A 420 -7.14 8.48 -10.90
CA VAL A 420 -8.29 7.60 -11.14
C VAL A 420 -8.28 7.15 -12.59
N PHE A 421 -8.46 5.85 -12.80
CA PHE A 421 -8.63 5.22 -14.10
C PHE A 421 -10.10 4.90 -14.33
N GLU A 422 -10.58 5.22 -15.53
CA GLU A 422 -11.91 4.85 -16.02
C GLU A 422 -11.74 3.91 -17.21
N GLU A 423 -12.46 2.79 -17.21
CA GLU A 423 -12.50 1.86 -18.34
C GLU A 423 -13.85 1.15 -18.46
N GLY A 424 -14.32 1.00 -19.70
CA GLY A 424 -15.49 0.16 -20.01
C GLY A 424 -16.79 0.52 -19.27
N ILE A 425 -17.05 1.79 -18.93
CA ILE A 425 -18.26 2.18 -18.18
C ILE A 425 -19.57 1.72 -18.84
N ASP A 426 -19.62 1.68 -20.16
CA ASP A 426 -20.74 1.15 -20.94
C ASP A 426 -21.06 -0.32 -20.59
N ARG A 427 -20.06 -1.08 -20.13
CA ARG A 427 -20.14 -2.50 -19.76
C ARG A 427 -20.45 -2.72 -18.28
N VAL A 428 -20.43 -1.69 -17.45
CA VAL A 428 -20.83 -1.79 -16.04
C VAL A 428 -22.32 -2.17 -15.98
N GLY A 429 -22.67 -3.10 -15.09
CA GLY A 429 -24.05 -3.53 -14.88
C GLY A 429 -24.96 -2.44 -14.31
N LYS A 430 -26.18 -2.83 -13.94
CA LYS A 430 -27.11 -1.94 -13.24
C LYS A 430 -26.55 -1.62 -11.86
N LEU A 431 -26.43 -0.33 -11.54
CA LEU A 431 -25.97 0.12 -10.22
C LEU A 431 -27.05 -0.12 -9.16
N PRO A 432 -26.67 -0.56 -7.94
CA PRO A 432 -27.61 -0.65 -6.84
C PRO A 432 -28.03 0.74 -6.37
N SER A 433 -29.29 0.89 -5.94
CA SER A 433 -29.78 2.18 -5.41
C SER A 433 -29.09 2.60 -4.12
N SER A 434 -28.48 1.67 -3.38
CA SER A 434 -27.78 1.94 -2.12
C SER A 434 -26.53 2.80 -2.27
N ILE A 435 -25.96 2.91 -3.48
CA ILE A 435 -24.82 3.78 -3.77
C ILE A 435 -25.24 5.13 -4.36
N MET A 436 -26.55 5.39 -4.40
CA MET A 436 -27.13 6.67 -4.81
C MET A 436 -27.60 7.38 -3.54
N GLY A 437 -27.18 8.63 -3.32
CA GLY A 437 -27.52 9.33 -2.08
C GLY A 437 -26.57 10.45 -1.67
N CYS A 438 -25.46 10.63 -2.39
CA CYS A 438 -24.50 11.71 -2.16
C CYS A 438 -24.33 12.59 -3.42
N GLY A 439 -23.88 13.83 -3.21
CA GLY A 439 -23.68 14.80 -4.31
C GLY A 439 -24.90 14.93 -5.23
N LYS A 440 -24.66 14.93 -6.54
CA LYS A 440 -25.70 15.02 -7.59
C LYS A 440 -26.54 13.75 -7.74
N THR A 441 -26.12 12.61 -7.17
CA THR A 441 -26.88 11.35 -7.25
C THR A 441 -28.15 11.35 -6.37
N LYS A 442 -28.27 12.27 -5.41
CA LYS A 442 -29.46 12.41 -4.56
C LYS A 442 -30.75 12.56 -5.37
N GLY A 443 -30.69 13.21 -6.53
CA GLY A 443 -31.85 13.38 -7.41
C GLY A 443 -32.27 12.12 -8.17
N LEU A 444 -31.48 11.04 -8.13
CA LEU A 444 -31.80 9.77 -8.79
C LEU A 444 -32.61 8.82 -7.91
N LEU A 445 -32.60 9.03 -6.60
CA LEU A 445 -33.48 8.32 -5.67
C LEU A 445 -34.92 8.80 -5.92
N ARG A 446 -35.70 8.03 -6.68
CA ARG A 446 -37.16 8.19 -6.77
C ARG A 446 -37.81 7.30 -5.70
N PRO A 447 -38.72 7.83 -4.87
CA PRO A 447 -39.44 7.04 -3.87
C PRO A 447 -40.21 5.87 -4.46
#